data_AF-A0A6H1U514-F1
#
_entry.id   AF-A0A6H1U514-F1
#
_cell.length_a   1.000
_cell.length_b   1.000
_cell.length_c   1.000
_cell.angle_alpha   90.00
_cell.angle_beta   90.00
_cell.angle_gamma   90.00
#
_symmetry.space_group_name_H-M   'P 1'
#
loop_
_entity.id
_entity.type
_entity.pdbx_description
1 polymer ?
#
loop_
_entity_poly.entity_id
_entity_poly.type
_entity_poly.pdbx_seq_one_letter_code
_entity_poly.pdbx_strand_id
1 'polypeptide(L)'
;MVDPMDDIARQARQGSVAAIIQVLNEKLATSGVRTRAVLADGVLQLLCEAVSADRLDRSLLVDRIRTLLESLAPRNIRRVNINSRLVREQQLLWLEEISRDPENQLLWSEEITLKKPNILRRFVEDLQIDRASRSKSGLRKTPSERQLRERRQFQRGIVGGIAASLFLLLAFAIVSQTQWFEQFRGQPAESPQPDVTASPDVEAPDAFARAVRLAEQASAEGKQAETRSDWLVIAAKWQQASDLMASVPADHPRYETAQNRTELYRRYSETAQEEARKLPEQ
;
A
#
# COMPACT_ATOMS: atom_id res chain seq x y z
N MET A 1 -24.36 16.79 -5.75
CA MET A 1 -23.72 15.48 -5.95
C MET A 1 -22.33 15.79 -6.46
N VAL A 2 -21.30 15.56 -5.66
CA VAL A 2 -19.91 15.78 -6.10
C VAL A 2 -19.57 14.65 -7.06
N ASP A 3 -18.94 14.96 -8.20
CA ASP A 3 -18.50 13.95 -9.14
C ASP A 3 -17.40 13.11 -8.46
N PRO A 4 -17.54 11.77 -8.36
CA PRO A 4 -16.49 10.91 -7.82
C PRO A 4 -15.11 11.17 -8.46
N MET A 5 -15.09 11.60 -9.71
CA MET A 5 -13.87 11.95 -10.44
C MET A 5 -13.16 13.20 -9.90
N ASP A 6 -13.94 14.21 -9.52
CA ASP A 6 -13.40 15.44 -8.92
C ASP A 6 -12.78 15.17 -7.54
N ASP A 7 -13.34 14.22 -6.79
CA ASP A 7 -12.81 13.79 -5.50
C ASP A 7 -11.50 13.01 -5.64
N ILE A 8 -11.38 12.13 -6.63
CA ILE A 8 -10.13 11.41 -6.94
C ILE A 8 -9.04 12.40 -7.36
N ALA A 9 -9.36 13.35 -8.24
CA ALA A 9 -8.41 14.38 -8.66
C ALA A 9 -7.96 15.25 -7.46
N ARG A 10 -8.87 15.58 -6.53
CA ARG A 10 -8.53 16.28 -5.28
C ARG A 10 -7.59 15.46 -4.40
N GLN A 11 -7.84 14.16 -4.23
CA GLN A 11 -6.97 13.27 -3.45
C GLN A 11 -5.58 13.11 -4.10
N ALA A 12 -5.52 13.01 -5.43
CA ALA A 12 -4.26 12.95 -6.16
C ALA A 12 -3.43 14.24 -5.94
N ARG A 13 -4.07 15.41 -5.98
CA ARG A 13 -3.44 16.70 -5.65
C ARG A 13 -2.90 16.76 -4.22
N GLN A 14 -3.55 16.09 -3.27
CA GLN A 14 -3.09 16.00 -1.88
C GLN A 14 -1.86 15.08 -1.71
N GLY A 15 -1.45 14.37 -2.77
CA GLY A 15 -0.30 13.45 -2.74
C GLY A 15 -0.69 12.00 -2.44
N SER A 16 -1.99 11.65 -2.50
CA SER A 16 -2.43 10.26 -2.37
C SER A 16 -1.91 9.44 -3.56
N VAL A 17 -0.97 8.54 -3.31
CA VAL A 17 -0.36 7.68 -4.33
C VAL A 17 -1.42 6.83 -5.04
N ALA A 18 -2.37 6.27 -4.28
CA ALA A 18 -3.46 5.47 -4.86
C ALA A 18 -4.33 6.28 -5.84
N ALA A 19 -4.66 7.53 -5.48
CA ALA A 19 -5.43 8.41 -6.36
C ALA A 19 -4.63 8.86 -7.59
N ILE A 20 -3.31 9.11 -7.45
CA ILE A 20 -2.42 9.39 -8.58
C ILE A 20 -2.41 8.22 -9.55
N ILE A 21 -2.25 6.98 -9.06
CA ILE A 21 -2.29 5.77 -9.87
C ILE A 21 -3.64 5.65 -10.59
N GLN A 22 -4.74 5.93 -9.89
CA GLN A 22 -6.07 5.85 -10.47
C GLN A 22 -6.24 6.83 -11.65
N VAL A 23 -5.84 8.09 -11.47
CA VAL A 23 -5.87 9.10 -12.55
C VAL A 23 -4.95 8.70 -13.70
N LEU A 24 -3.73 8.24 -13.41
CA LEU A 24 -2.79 7.82 -14.46
C LEU A 24 -3.34 6.63 -15.25
N ASN A 25 -3.88 5.61 -14.57
CA ASN A 25 -4.49 4.45 -15.22
C ASN A 25 -5.66 4.85 -16.11
N GLU A 26 -6.54 5.72 -15.65
CA GLU A 26 -7.66 6.19 -16.47
C GLU A 26 -7.17 6.92 -17.73
N LYS A 27 -6.20 7.84 -17.59
CA LYS A 27 -5.69 8.61 -18.73
C LYS A 27 -4.84 7.77 -19.68
N LEU A 28 -4.12 6.76 -19.18
CA LEU A 28 -3.24 5.90 -19.97
C LEU A 28 -3.91 4.60 -20.45
N ALA A 29 -5.15 4.32 -20.03
CA ALA A 29 -5.92 3.15 -20.46
C ALA A 29 -6.13 3.10 -21.96
N THR A 30 -6.37 4.25 -22.61
CA THR A 30 -6.56 4.33 -24.07
C THR A 30 -5.31 3.94 -24.86
N SER A 31 -4.13 4.10 -24.27
CA SER A 31 -2.85 3.61 -24.82
C SER A 31 -2.56 2.15 -24.44
N GLY A 32 -3.44 1.49 -23.68
CA GLY A 32 -3.24 0.13 -23.21
C GLY A 32 -2.06 -0.02 -22.25
N VAL A 33 -1.73 1.06 -21.52
CA VAL A 33 -0.66 1.09 -20.53
C VAL A 33 -1.28 1.05 -19.14
N ARG A 34 -0.89 0.06 -18.34
CA ARG A 34 -1.20 -0.04 -16.92
C ARG A 34 -0.09 0.61 -16.11
N THR A 35 -0.46 1.25 -15.01
CA THR A 35 0.48 1.87 -14.08
C THR A 35 0.36 1.32 -12.68
N ARG A 36 1.51 1.22 -12.00
CA ARG A 36 1.64 0.91 -10.58
C ARG A 36 2.63 1.91 -9.99
N ALA A 37 2.45 2.33 -8.75
CA ALA A 37 3.40 3.25 -8.13
C ALA A 37 3.60 2.99 -6.65
N VAL A 38 4.78 3.33 -6.16
CA VAL A 38 5.15 3.34 -4.75
C VAL A 38 5.94 4.62 -4.49
N LEU A 39 5.74 5.26 -3.33
CA LEU A 39 6.56 6.38 -2.90
C LEU A 39 7.68 5.84 -2.00
N ALA A 40 8.92 5.94 -2.46
CA ALA A 40 10.11 5.51 -1.72
C ALA A 40 11.16 6.64 -1.77
N ASP A 41 11.75 6.97 -0.62
CA ASP A 41 12.82 7.99 -0.50
C ASP A 41 12.48 9.36 -1.13
N GLY A 42 11.20 9.75 -1.08
CA GLY A 42 10.71 11.00 -1.66
C GLY A 42 10.64 11.01 -3.20
N VAL A 43 10.85 9.86 -3.84
CA VAL A 43 10.71 9.64 -5.28
C VAL A 43 9.48 8.76 -5.53
N LEU A 44 8.61 9.20 -6.44
CA LEU A 44 7.51 8.36 -6.90
C LEU A 44 8.06 7.35 -7.90
N GLN A 45 8.22 6.10 -7.48
CA GLN A 45 8.60 4.98 -8.33
C GLN A 45 7.35 4.55 -9.10
N LEU A 46 7.33 4.84 -10.40
CA LEU A 46 6.22 4.55 -11.30
C LEU A 46 6.63 3.43 -12.25
N LEU A 47 5.78 2.41 -12.37
CA LEU A 47 5.94 1.30 -13.29
C LEU A 47 4.84 1.34 -14.33
N CYS A 48 5.24 1.38 -15.59
CA CYS A 48 4.36 1.35 -16.76
C CYS A 48 4.49 -0.01 -17.46
N GLU A 49 3.36 -0.71 -17.58
CA GLU A 49 3.27 -2.04 -18.16
C GLU A 49 2.35 -2.04 -19.37
N ALA A 50 2.81 -2.61 -20.49
CA ALA A 50 1.97 -2.82 -21.67
C ALA A 50 2.25 -4.18 -22.33
N VAL A 51 1.32 -4.65 -23.16
CA VAL A 51 1.44 -5.95 -23.84
C VAL A 51 2.50 -5.91 -24.96
N SER A 52 2.70 -4.75 -25.61
CA SER A 52 3.73 -4.55 -26.65
C SER A 52 4.66 -3.41 -26.28
N ALA A 53 5.94 -3.53 -26.66
CA ALA A 53 6.95 -2.50 -26.50
C ALA A 53 6.63 -1.23 -27.30
N ASP A 54 5.90 -1.34 -28.41
CA ASP A 54 5.50 -0.18 -29.24
C ASP A 54 4.63 0.82 -28.47
N ARG A 55 3.92 0.35 -27.44
CA ARG A 55 3.06 1.18 -26.57
C ARG A 55 3.85 1.86 -25.45
N LEU A 56 5.11 1.48 -25.27
CA LEU A 56 6.02 1.97 -24.23
C LEU A 56 7.15 2.81 -24.83
N ASP A 57 6.86 3.59 -25.88
CA ASP A 57 7.81 4.57 -26.42
C ASP A 57 8.24 5.53 -25.31
N ARG A 58 9.55 5.56 -25.07
CA ARG A 58 10.16 6.34 -23.98
C ARG A 58 9.79 7.82 -24.05
N SER A 59 9.94 8.43 -25.22
CA SER A 59 9.76 9.87 -25.38
C SER A 59 8.30 10.28 -25.19
N LEU A 60 7.38 9.59 -25.87
CA LEU A 60 5.95 9.90 -25.82
C LEU A 60 5.37 9.66 -24.42
N LEU A 61 5.79 8.60 -23.75
CA LEU A 61 5.27 8.20 -22.45
C LEU A 61 5.79 9.12 -21.34
N VAL A 62 7.08 9.46 -21.36
CA VAL A 62 7.66 10.41 -20.39
C VAL A 62 7.00 11.78 -20.50
N ASP A 63 6.85 12.33 -21.71
CA ASP A 63 6.24 13.65 -21.91
C ASP A 63 4.77 13.67 -21.48
N ARG A 64 4.03 12.61 -21.79
CA ARG A 64 2.63 12.48 -21.38
C ARG A 64 2.49 12.38 -19.87
N ILE A 65 3.29 11.55 -19.20
CA ILE A 65 3.26 11.41 -17.74
C ILE A 65 3.68 12.71 -17.05
N ARG A 66 4.73 13.38 -17.56
CA ARG A 66 5.14 14.70 -17.08
C ARG A 66 3.98 15.67 -17.14
N THR A 67 3.29 15.77 -18.27
CA THR A 67 2.14 16.68 -18.47
C THR A 67 1.01 16.37 -17.49
N LEU A 68 0.68 15.09 -17.31
CA LEU A 68 -0.35 14.65 -16.36
C LEU A 68 0.04 14.99 -14.91
N LEU A 69 1.26 14.67 -14.49
CA LEU A 69 1.71 14.93 -13.12
C LEU A 69 1.95 16.42 -12.83
N GLU A 70 2.33 17.23 -13.83
CA GLU A 70 2.46 18.69 -13.66
C GLU A 70 1.09 19.39 -13.62
N SER A 71 0.12 18.91 -14.40
CA SER A 71 -1.27 19.40 -14.35
C SER A 71 -1.93 19.07 -13.00
N LEU A 72 -1.76 17.84 -12.52
CA LEU A 72 -2.20 17.44 -11.17
C LEU A 72 -1.40 18.19 -10.10
N ALA A 73 -0.08 18.26 -10.24
CA ALA A 73 0.86 18.80 -9.26
C ALA A 73 0.61 18.30 -7.82
N PRO A 74 0.81 16.99 -7.59
CA PRO A 74 0.68 16.41 -6.27
C PRO A 74 1.56 17.10 -5.22
N ARG A 75 1.02 17.31 -4.02
CA ARG A 75 1.79 17.81 -2.88
C ARG A 75 2.87 16.79 -2.50
N ASN A 76 4.01 17.30 -2.05
CA ASN A 76 5.15 16.52 -1.55
C ASN A 76 5.80 15.52 -2.52
N ILE A 77 5.42 15.54 -3.81
CA ILE A 77 6.06 14.75 -4.86
C ILE A 77 6.70 15.71 -5.85
N ARG A 78 8.02 15.57 -6.05
CA ARG A 78 8.81 16.41 -6.97
C ARG A 78 9.61 15.58 -7.97
N ARG A 79 10.04 14.39 -7.56
CA ARG A 79 10.84 13.46 -8.35
C ARG A 79 10.00 12.24 -8.65
N VAL A 80 10.05 11.80 -9.89
CA VAL A 80 9.32 10.63 -10.37
C VAL A 80 10.29 9.80 -11.17
N ASN A 81 10.46 8.54 -10.81
CA ASN A 81 11.23 7.60 -11.59
C ASN A 81 10.24 6.73 -12.39
N ILE A 82 10.31 6.83 -13.71
CA ILE A 82 9.40 6.14 -14.63
C ILE A 82 10.13 4.92 -15.17
N ASN A 83 9.60 3.75 -14.87
CA ASN A 83 10.13 2.47 -15.28
C ASN A 83 9.15 1.82 -16.24
N SER A 84 9.64 1.21 -17.31
CA SER A 84 8.79 0.54 -18.28
C SER A 84 9.14 -0.94 -18.42
N ARG A 85 8.12 -1.78 -18.59
CA ARG A 85 8.29 -3.21 -18.89
C ARG A 85 7.08 -3.80 -19.59
N LEU A 86 7.23 -4.99 -20.15
CA LEU A 86 6.09 -5.75 -20.67
C LEU A 86 5.22 -6.28 -19.52
N VAL A 87 3.91 -6.39 -19.75
CA VAL A 87 2.95 -6.91 -18.76
C VAL A 87 3.38 -8.32 -18.30
N ARG A 88 3.37 -8.53 -16.98
CA ARG A 88 3.57 -9.84 -16.34
C ARG A 88 2.38 -10.18 -15.45
N GLU A 89 1.99 -11.45 -15.42
CA GLU A 89 0.69 -11.85 -14.86
C GLU A 89 0.57 -11.69 -13.33
N GLN A 90 1.64 -11.84 -12.54
CA GLN A 90 1.61 -11.54 -11.11
C GLN A 90 3.00 -11.25 -10.52
N GLN A 91 3.27 -10.00 -10.12
CA GLN A 91 4.38 -9.68 -9.21
C GLN A 91 3.93 -8.63 -8.19
N LEU A 92 3.99 -9.00 -6.90
CA LEU A 92 3.62 -8.16 -5.76
C LEU A 92 4.80 -7.29 -5.26
N LEU A 93 6.04 -7.69 -5.56
CA LEU A 93 7.28 -7.06 -5.09
C LEU A 93 8.13 -6.48 -6.23
N TRP A 94 7.46 -5.88 -7.21
CA TRP A 94 8.10 -5.39 -8.44
C TRP A 94 9.23 -4.36 -8.18
N LEU A 95 9.14 -3.57 -7.11
CA LEU A 95 10.15 -2.56 -6.77
C LEU A 95 11.47 -3.20 -6.31
N GLU A 96 11.41 -4.27 -5.51
CA GLU A 96 12.60 -4.99 -5.04
C GLU A 96 13.30 -5.76 -6.18
N GLU A 97 12.53 -6.21 -7.17
CA GLU A 97 13.05 -6.92 -8.33
C GLU A 97 13.83 -5.94 -9.24
N ILE A 98 13.23 -4.78 -9.55
CA ILE A 98 13.91 -3.75 -10.33
C ILE A 98 15.13 -3.20 -9.59
N SER A 99 15.07 -3.05 -8.27
CA SER A 99 16.23 -2.55 -7.52
C SER A 99 17.41 -3.52 -7.50
N ARG A 100 17.14 -4.83 -7.60
CA ARG A 100 18.19 -5.88 -7.68
C ARG A 100 18.77 -6.01 -9.08
N ASP A 101 17.94 -5.92 -10.11
CA ASP A 101 18.37 -6.12 -11.50
C ASP A 101 17.60 -5.19 -12.46
N PRO A 102 17.98 -3.91 -12.56
CA PRO A 102 17.27 -2.96 -13.43
C PRO A 102 17.38 -3.30 -14.91
N GLU A 103 18.53 -3.84 -15.35
CA GLU A 103 18.86 -4.01 -16.77
C GLU A 103 18.05 -5.13 -17.44
N ASN A 104 17.81 -6.24 -16.74
CA ASN A 104 17.04 -7.35 -17.31
C ASN A 104 15.53 -7.23 -17.06
N GLN A 105 15.12 -6.38 -16.13
CA GLN A 105 13.72 -6.27 -15.70
C GLN A 105 12.95 -5.15 -16.40
N LEU A 106 13.66 -4.15 -16.93
CA LEU A 106 13.08 -2.98 -17.56
C LEU A 106 13.47 -2.87 -19.02
N LEU A 107 12.55 -2.35 -19.83
CA LEU A 107 12.88 -1.91 -21.18
C LEU A 107 13.67 -0.59 -21.13
N TRP A 108 13.27 0.30 -20.21
CA TRP A 108 13.97 1.53 -19.91
C TRP A 108 13.50 2.12 -18.56
N SER A 109 14.35 2.97 -17.99
CA SER A 109 14.06 3.76 -16.78
C SER A 109 14.47 5.22 -17.01
N GLU A 110 13.63 6.17 -16.58
CA GLU A 110 13.92 7.59 -16.65
C GLU A 110 13.40 8.35 -15.43
N GLU A 111 14.30 9.08 -14.77
CA GLU A 111 13.94 9.98 -13.69
C GLU A 111 13.63 11.39 -14.22
N ILE A 112 12.45 11.91 -13.84
CA ILE A 112 12.03 13.26 -14.14
C ILE A 112 11.79 14.08 -12.87
N THR A 113 12.05 15.38 -12.96
CA THR A 113 11.65 16.37 -11.96
C THR A 113 10.46 17.18 -12.46
N LEU A 114 9.41 17.28 -11.64
CA LEU A 114 8.18 18.00 -11.95
C LEU A 114 8.34 19.50 -11.69
N LYS A 115 7.97 20.33 -12.68
CA LYS A 115 7.90 21.77 -12.50
C LYS A 115 6.62 22.13 -11.74
N LYS A 116 6.72 22.83 -10.62
CA LYS A 116 5.53 23.35 -9.91
C LYS A 116 5.08 24.65 -10.59
N PRO A 117 3.81 24.80 -11.00
CA PRO A 117 3.29 26.12 -11.33
C PRO A 117 3.09 26.93 -10.04
N ASN A 118 3.28 28.24 -10.12
CA ASN A 118 3.23 29.17 -9.00
C ASN A 118 1.95 29.00 -8.17
N ILE A 119 2.13 28.72 -6.88
CA ILE A 119 1.11 28.37 -5.86
C ILE A 119 -0.02 29.41 -5.77
N LEU A 120 0.25 30.66 -6.18
CA LEU A 120 -0.65 31.81 -6.05
C LEU A 120 -1.87 31.79 -6.98
N ARG A 121 -1.77 31.23 -8.20
CA ARG A 121 -2.95 31.12 -9.09
C ARG A 121 -3.95 30.06 -8.63
N ARG A 122 -3.48 29.06 -7.87
CA ARG A 122 -4.26 27.87 -7.48
C ARG A 122 -5.16 28.06 -6.26
N PHE A 123 -4.80 28.96 -5.36
CA PHE A 123 -5.67 29.32 -4.23
C PHE A 123 -6.96 30.00 -4.70
N VAL A 124 -6.92 30.71 -5.82
CA VAL A 124 -8.08 31.44 -6.37
C VAL A 124 -9.10 30.47 -6.99
N GLU A 125 -8.64 29.39 -7.64
CA GLU A 125 -9.52 28.37 -8.23
C GLU A 125 -10.22 27.52 -7.15
N ASP A 126 -9.51 27.07 -6.11
CA ASP A 126 -10.12 26.30 -5.01
C ASP A 126 -11.17 27.12 -4.24
N LEU A 127 -10.93 28.42 -4.04
CA LEU A 127 -11.92 29.32 -3.41
C LEU A 127 -13.17 29.57 -4.28
N GLN A 128 -13.04 29.53 -5.61
CA GLN A 128 -14.17 29.69 -6.53
C GLN A 128 -15.03 28.41 -6.59
N ILE A 129 -14.42 27.22 -6.55
CA ILE A 129 -15.12 25.93 -6.55
C ILE A 129 -15.94 25.74 -5.26
N ASP A 130 -15.40 26.14 -4.10
CA ASP A 130 -16.12 26.14 -2.83
C ASP A 130 -17.29 27.13 -2.81
N ARG A 131 -17.16 28.27 -3.50
CA ARG A 131 -18.23 29.27 -3.60
C ARG A 131 -19.36 28.83 -4.54
N ALA A 132 -19.02 28.14 -5.63
CA ALA A 132 -19.98 27.60 -6.58
C ALA A 132 -20.80 26.41 -6.03
N SER A 133 -20.18 25.55 -5.21
CA SER A 133 -20.87 24.43 -4.55
C SER A 133 -21.81 24.89 -3.43
N ARG A 134 -21.47 25.97 -2.71
CA ARG A 134 -22.32 26.56 -1.67
C ARG A 134 -23.56 27.27 -2.22
N SER A 135 -23.50 27.77 -3.46
CA SER A 135 -24.59 28.50 -4.11
C SER A 135 -25.75 27.61 -4.58
N LYS A 136 -25.57 26.28 -4.68
CA LYS A 136 -26.60 25.36 -5.19
C LYS A 136 -27.35 24.56 -4.11
N SER A 137 -27.02 24.74 -2.83
CA SER A 137 -27.77 24.12 -1.73
C SER A 137 -28.84 25.08 -1.19
N GLY A 138 -29.85 25.34 -2.01
CA GLY A 138 -31.07 26.02 -1.57
C GLY A 138 -31.92 25.13 -0.66
N LEU A 139 -32.22 25.65 0.53
CA LEU A 139 -33.22 25.23 1.52
C LEU A 139 -33.16 23.79 2.07
N ARG A 140 -32.74 23.66 3.35
CA ARG A 140 -33.43 22.83 4.35
C ARG A 140 -33.02 23.21 5.79
N LYS A 141 -34.06 23.61 6.53
CA LYS A 141 -34.26 23.76 7.99
C LYS A 141 -33.02 23.74 8.89
N THR A 142 -32.83 24.86 9.59
CA THR A 142 -31.99 25.01 10.78
C THR A 142 -32.43 24.02 11.88
N PRO A 143 -31.54 23.15 12.38
CA PRO A 143 -31.80 22.42 13.62
C PRO A 143 -31.70 23.40 14.79
N SER A 144 -32.61 23.27 15.76
CA SER A 144 -32.67 24.14 16.92
C SER A 144 -31.42 23.99 17.80
N GLU A 145 -30.94 25.11 18.35
CA GLU A 145 -29.72 25.19 19.16
C GLU A 145 -29.72 24.27 20.40
N ARG A 146 -30.90 23.80 20.83
CA ARG A 146 -31.03 22.85 21.95
C ARG A 146 -30.54 21.44 21.61
N GLN A 147 -30.72 20.94 20.39
CA GLN A 147 -30.29 19.58 20.01
C GLN A 147 -28.78 19.45 19.79
N LEU A 148 -28.08 20.55 19.49
CA LEU A 148 -26.62 20.56 19.36
C LEU A 148 -25.90 20.57 20.72
N ARG A 149 -26.57 21.03 21.79
CA ARG A 149 -25.95 21.15 23.11
C ARG A 149 -25.87 19.80 23.84
N GLU A 150 -26.85 18.93 23.66
CA GLU A 150 -26.86 17.59 24.27
C GLU A 150 -25.89 16.62 23.57
N ARG A 151 -25.79 16.63 22.23
CA ARG A 151 -24.86 15.75 21.49
C ARG A 151 -23.38 16.03 21.80
N ARG A 152 -23.02 17.28 22.09
CA ARG A 152 -21.64 17.66 22.47
C ARG A 152 -21.27 17.24 23.89
N GLN A 153 -22.22 17.10 24.80
CA GLN A 153 -21.94 16.62 26.16
C GLN A 153 -21.79 15.09 26.19
N PHE A 154 -22.56 14.36 25.38
CA PHE A 154 -22.46 12.90 25.32
C PHE A 154 -21.20 12.39 24.59
N GLN A 155 -20.71 13.09 23.56
CA GLN A 155 -19.48 12.71 22.84
C GLN A 155 -18.17 13.03 23.59
N ARG A 156 -18.20 13.93 24.58
CA ARG A 156 -17.01 14.26 25.36
C ARG A 156 -16.63 13.20 26.41
N GLY A 157 -17.55 12.32 26.79
CA GLY A 157 -17.27 11.22 27.72
C GLY A 157 -16.58 10.01 27.08
N ILE A 158 -16.99 9.62 25.86
CA ILE A 158 -16.54 8.38 25.21
C ILE A 158 -15.18 8.56 24.50
N VAL A 159 -14.94 9.74 23.90
CA VAL A 159 -13.67 10.03 23.19
C VAL A 159 -12.50 10.21 24.17
N GLY A 160 -12.76 10.71 25.38
CA GLY A 160 -11.73 10.86 26.41
C GLY A 160 -11.17 9.52 26.93
N GLY A 161 -12.03 8.52 27.08
CA GLY A 161 -11.62 7.19 27.54
C GLY A 161 -10.77 6.43 26.52
N ILE A 162 -11.14 6.46 25.24
CA ILE A 162 -10.41 5.76 24.17
C ILE A 162 -9.04 6.42 23.91
N ALA A 163 -8.97 7.75 23.98
CA ALA A 163 -7.71 8.47 23.81
C ALA A 163 -6.72 8.20 24.95
N ALA A 164 -7.19 8.12 26.21
CA ALA A 164 -6.34 7.82 27.36
C ALA A 164 -5.75 6.39 27.27
N SER A 165 -6.54 5.41 26.82
CA SER A 165 -6.10 4.02 26.63
C SER A 165 -5.08 3.89 25.50
N LEU A 166 -5.31 4.55 24.36
CA LEU A 166 -4.36 4.56 23.25
C LEU A 166 -3.07 5.31 23.60
N PHE A 167 -3.14 6.37 24.40
CA PHE A 167 -1.98 7.12 24.83
C PHE A 167 -1.13 6.33 25.84
N LEU A 168 -1.73 5.53 26.73
CA LEU A 168 -1.00 4.61 27.61
C LEU A 168 -0.31 3.48 26.83
N LEU A 169 -0.96 2.94 25.80
CA LEU A 169 -0.35 1.92 24.92
C LEU A 169 0.78 2.52 24.06
N LEU A 170 0.64 3.75 23.56
CA LEU A 170 1.70 4.45 22.83
C LEU A 170 2.86 4.87 23.74
N ALA A 171 2.59 5.34 24.96
CA ALA A 171 3.64 5.67 25.92
C ALA A 171 4.45 4.45 26.34
N PHE A 172 3.81 3.29 26.51
CA PHE A 172 4.51 2.03 26.78
C PHE A 172 5.36 1.55 25.59
N ALA A 173 4.87 1.73 24.35
CA ALA A 173 5.64 1.43 23.13
C ALA A 173 6.84 2.37 22.91
N ILE A 174 6.75 3.64 23.33
CA ILE A 174 7.84 4.61 23.21
C ILE A 174 8.92 4.37 24.28
N VAL A 175 8.54 4.04 25.52
CA VAL A 175 9.50 3.73 26.60
C VAL A 175 10.28 2.43 26.32
N SER A 176 9.70 1.46 25.61
CA SER A 176 10.41 0.24 25.20
C SER A 176 11.35 0.44 24.01
N GLN A 177 11.13 1.45 23.16
CA GLN A 177 12.05 1.79 22.06
C GLN A 177 13.27 2.61 22.49
N THR A 178 13.18 3.41 23.56
CA THR A 178 14.31 4.25 24.00
C THR A 178 15.41 3.48 24.72
N GLN A 179 15.15 2.27 25.20
CA GLN A 179 16.19 1.38 25.74
C GLN A 179 17.06 0.75 24.64
N TRP A 180 16.57 0.65 23.39
CA TRP A 180 17.29 0.04 22.28
C TRP A 180 18.22 1.00 21.51
N PHE A 181 18.03 2.31 21.65
CA PHE A 181 18.78 3.31 20.86
C PHE A 181 20.08 3.82 21.52
N GLU A 182 20.27 3.61 22.82
CA GLU A 182 21.52 3.99 23.51
C GLU A 182 22.67 2.99 23.29
N GLN A 183 22.38 1.74 22.87
CA GLN A 183 23.40 0.70 22.64
C GLN A 183 24.22 0.94 21.34
N PHE A 184 23.70 1.69 20.36
CA PHE A 184 24.32 1.85 19.04
C PHE A 184 25.17 3.11 18.87
N ARG A 185 25.46 3.86 19.93
CA ARG A 185 26.11 5.18 19.83
C ARG A 185 27.64 5.20 19.91
N GLY A 186 28.32 4.05 19.84
CA GLY A 186 29.78 4.07 19.89
C GLY A 186 30.44 2.80 19.42
N GLN A 187 30.66 2.68 18.11
CA GLN A 187 31.81 1.94 17.59
C GLN A 187 32.12 2.41 16.14
N PRO A 188 33.38 2.80 15.85
CA PRO A 188 33.81 3.09 14.48
C PRO A 188 33.76 1.83 13.63
N ALA A 189 33.34 1.96 12.38
CA ALA A 189 33.28 0.89 11.40
C ALA A 189 34.69 0.39 11.05
N GLU A 190 35.09 -0.72 11.66
CA GLU A 190 36.16 -1.57 11.15
C GLU A 190 35.51 -2.61 10.22
N SER A 191 35.95 -2.63 8.97
CA SER A 191 35.43 -3.53 7.94
C SER A 191 36.05 -4.91 8.11
N PRO A 192 35.27 -6.01 8.23
CA PRO A 192 35.80 -7.34 8.01
C PRO A 192 35.67 -7.67 6.52
N GLN A 193 36.81 -7.88 5.86
CA GLN A 193 36.90 -8.68 4.64
C GLN A 193 36.38 -10.11 4.91
N PRO A 194 35.86 -10.81 3.90
CA PRO A 194 35.34 -12.16 4.05
C PRO A 194 36.51 -13.15 4.19
N ASP A 195 36.79 -13.57 5.41
CA ASP A 195 37.49 -14.84 5.62
C ASP A 195 36.50 -15.98 5.45
N VAL A 196 36.74 -16.75 4.40
CA VAL A 196 36.05 -17.99 4.06
C VAL A 196 36.36 -19.01 5.14
N THR A 197 35.46 -19.17 6.09
CA THR A 197 35.42 -20.36 6.95
C THR A 197 34.06 -21.01 6.81
N ALA A 198 34.04 -22.14 6.11
CA ALA A 198 32.89 -23.01 6.04
C ALA A 198 32.46 -23.42 7.45
N SER A 199 31.21 -23.11 7.80
CA SER A 199 30.47 -23.82 8.83
C SER A 199 29.18 -24.32 8.18
N PRO A 200 28.88 -25.63 8.21
CA PRO A 200 27.68 -26.18 7.64
C PRO A 200 26.57 -26.06 8.68
N ASP A 201 25.54 -25.23 8.45
CA ASP A 201 24.26 -25.45 9.11
C ASP A 201 23.09 -24.90 8.29
N VAL A 202 22.40 -25.86 7.69
CA VAL A 202 20.96 -25.91 7.39
C VAL A 202 20.39 -24.77 6.55
N GLU A 203 20.57 -24.97 5.24
CA GLU A 203 19.62 -24.62 4.19
C GLU A 203 18.24 -25.30 4.46
N ALA A 204 17.48 -24.79 5.43
CA ALA A 204 16.06 -25.10 5.54
C ALA A 204 15.32 -24.19 4.54
N PRO A 205 14.51 -24.73 3.62
CA PRO A 205 13.70 -23.89 2.73
C PRO A 205 12.74 -23.06 3.58
N ASP A 206 13.02 -21.75 3.70
CA ASP A 206 12.40 -20.78 4.61
C ASP A 206 10.88 -20.99 4.79
N ALA A 207 10.51 -21.73 5.85
CA ALA A 207 9.13 -22.09 6.17
C ALA A 207 8.29 -20.84 6.45
N PHE A 208 8.90 -19.81 7.05
CA PHE A 208 8.27 -18.53 7.31
C PHE A 208 7.90 -17.83 5.99
N ALA A 209 8.85 -17.67 5.06
CA ALA A 209 8.57 -17.03 3.77
C ALA A 209 7.57 -17.84 2.93
N ARG A 210 7.63 -19.17 2.96
CA ARG A 210 6.64 -20.02 2.29
C ARG A 210 5.24 -19.83 2.87
N ALA A 211 5.12 -19.75 4.19
CA ALA A 211 3.84 -19.50 4.85
C ALA A 211 3.24 -18.14 4.48
N VAL A 212 4.05 -17.07 4.49
CA VAL A 212 3.58 -15.73 4.12
C VAL A 212 3.08 -15.68 2.68
N ARG A 213 3.78 -16.33 1.73
CA ARG A 213 3.32 -16.39 0.33
C ARG A 213 1.98 -17.12 0.18
N LEU A 214 1.79 -18.24 0.88
CA LEU A 214 0.52 -18.97 0.87
C LEU A 214 -0.62 -18.14 1.48
N ALA A 215 -0.35 -17.44 2.58
CA ALA A 215 -1.29 -16.52 3.20
C ALA A 215 -1.71 -15.37 2.27
N GLU A 216 -0.76 -14.79 1.53
CA GLU A 216 -1.05 -13.74 0.55
C GLU A 216 -1.89 -14.26 -0.62
N GLN A 217 -1.59 -15.46 -1.12
CA GLN A 217 -2.41 -16.13 -2.16
C GLN A 217 -3.83 -16.38 -1.67
N ALA A 218 -3.98 -16.99 -0.48
CA ALA A 218 -5.29 -17.25 0.13
C ALA A 218 -6.09 -15.95 0.34
N SER A 219 -5.42 -14.86 0.75
CA SER A 219 -6.03 -13.55 0.90
C SER A 219 -6.45 -12.92 -0.43
N ALA A 220 -5.65 -13.10 -1.50
CA ALA A 220 -5.97 -12.60 -2.83
C ALA A 220 -7.15 -13.35 -3.44
N GLU A 221 -7.14 -14.68 -3.34
CA GLU A 221 -8.21 -15.56 -3.86
C GLU A 221 -9.52 -15.35 -3.10
N GLY A 222 -9.47 -15.14 -1.78
CA GLY A 222 -10.66 -14.85 -0.98
C GLY A 222 -11.42 -13.58 -1.39
N LYS A 223 -10.81 -12.67 -2.16
CA LYS A 223 -11.50 -11.49 -2.70
C LYS A 223 -12.38 -11.80 -3.91
N GLN A 224 -12.15 -12.94 -4.56
CA GLN A 224 -12.80 -13.35 -5.81
C GLN A 224 -13.51 -14.71 -5.69
N ALA A 225 -13.52 -15.31 -4.49
CA ALA A 225 -14.10 -16.63 -4.26
C ALA A 225 -15.62 -16.57 -4.26
N GLU A 226 -16.23 -17.35 -5.14
CA GLU A 226 -17.69 -17.39 -5.31
C GLU A 226 -18.25 -18.79 -5.05
N THR A 227 -17.46 -19.83 -5.28
CA THR A 227 -17.92 -21.21 -5.17
C THR A 227 -17.46 -21.88 -3.87
N ARG A 228 -18.21 -22.90 -3.44
CA ARG A 228 -17.82 -23.74 -2.30
C ARG A 228 -16.42 -24.33 -2.47
N SER A 229 -16.05 -24.73 -3.68
CA SER A 229 -14.73 -25.25 -4.00
C SER A 229 -13.62 -24.21 -3.79
N ASP A 230 -13.83 -22.97 -4.24
CA ASP A 230 -12.86 -21.88 -4.04
C ASP A 230 -12.58 -21.64 -2.56
N TRP A 231 -13.64 -21.57 -1.75
CA TRP A 231 -13.52 -21.39 -0.31
C TRP A 231 -12.81 -22.55 0.39
N LEU A 232 -13.00 -23.79 -0.07
CA LEU A 232 -12.25 -24.95 0.44
C LEU A 232 -10.76 -24.90 0.06
N VAL A 233 -10.44 -24.48 -1.16
CA VAL A 233 -9.04 -24.27 -1.60
C VAL A 233 -8.37 -23.17 -0.75
N ILE A 234 -9.08 -22.06 -0.49
CA ILE A 234 -8.59 -20.96 0.35
C ILE A 234 -8.38 -21.43 1.79
N ALA A 235 -9.32 -22.20 2.35
CA ALA A 235 -9.18 -22.78 3.67
C ALA A 235 -7.94 -23.68 3.76
N ALA A 236 -7.71 -24.54 2.77
CA ALA A 236 -6.54 -25.40 2.72
C ALA A 236 -5.23 -24.59 2.67
N LYS A 237 -5.18 -23.49 1.91
CA LYS A 237 -4.01 -22.59 1.85
C LYS A 237 -3.74 -21.90 3.19
N TRP A 238 -4.78 -21.39 3.85
CA TRP A 238 -4.64 -20.82 5.20
C TRP A 238 -4.17 -21.85 6.23
N GLN A 239 -4.67 -23.08 6.14
CA GLN A 239 -4.23 -24.18 7.01
C GLN A 239 -2.75 -24.51 6.78
N GLN A 240 -2.35 -24.69 5.52
CA GLN A 240 -0.96 -24.98 5.17
C GLN A 240 -0.01 -23.84 5.59
N ALA A 241 -0.44 -22.58 5.47
CA ALA A 241 0.32 -21.44 5.97
C ALA A 241 0.45 -21.46 7.49
N SER A 242 -0.60 -21.84 8.23
CA SER A 242 -0.56 -22.03 9.69
C SER A 242 0.45 -23.12 10.07
N ASP A 243 0.41 -24.27 9.41
CA ASP A 243 1.30 -25.40 9.70
C ASP A 243 2.77 -25.06 9.39
N LEU A 244 3.02 -24.31 8.32
CA LEU A 244 4.36 -23.81 7.99
C LEU A 244 4.85 -22.79 9.02
N MET A 245 4.00 -21.90 9.53
CA MET A 245 4.37 -20.99 10.62
C MET A 245 4.66 -21.74 11.92
N ALA A 246 3.91 -22.82 12.20
CA ALA A 246 4.12 -23.65 13.39
C ALA A 246 5.44 -24.43 13.36
N SER A 247 5.95 -24.74 12.15
CA SER A 247 7.20 -25.48 11.94
C SER A 247 8.45 -24.58 11.91
N VAL A 248 8.30 -23.27 12.08
CA VAL A 248 9.44 -22.35 12.20
C VAL A 248 10.23 -22.68 13.47
N PRO A 249 11.56 -22.91 13.40
CA PRO A 249 12.40 -23.21 14.55
C PRO A 249 12.46 -22.07 15.59
N ALA A 250 12.65 -22.43 16.87
CA ALA A 250 12.67 -21.49 17.99
C ALA A 250 13.86 -20.49 17.96
N ASP A 251 14.95 -20.86 17.28
CA ASP A 251 16.13 -20.06 17.04
C ASP A 251 15.98 -19.09 15.85
N HIS A 252 14.88 -19.20 15.07
CA HIS A 252 14.61 -18.31 13.95
C HIS A 252 14.31 -16.88 14.45
N PRO A 253 14.87 -15.82 13.83
CA PRO A 253 14.69 -14.44 14.27
C PRO A 253 13.25 -13.94 14.27
N ARG A 254 12.34 -14.66 13.60
CA ARG A 254 10.90 -14.36 13.53
C ARG A 254 10.02 -15.41 14.20
N TYR A 255 10.56 -16.27 15.05
CA TYR A 255 9.81 -17.36 15.70
C TYR A 255 8.55 -16.87 16.42
N GLU A 256 8.66 -15.84 17.27
CA GLU A 256 7.52 -15.24 17.98
C GLU A 256 6.44 -14.74 17.01
N THR A 257 6.85 -14.14 15.90
CA THR A 257 5.92 -13.71 14.85
C THR A 257 5.26 -14.92 14.18
N ALA A 258 6.01 -15.99 13.93
CA ALA A 258 5.48 -17.22 13.34
C ALA A 258 4.43 -17.87 14.25
N GLN A 259 4.68 -17.94 15.56
CA GLN A 259 3.71 -18.47 16.52
C GLN A 259 2.41 -17.67 16.53
N ASN A 260 2.50 -16.34 16.58
CA ASN A 260 1.30 -15.48 16.49
C ASN A 260 0.54 -15.68 15.16
N ARG A 261 1.25 -15.82 14.04
CA ARG A 261 0.65 -16.04 12.71
C ARG A 261 0.03 -17.42 12.58
N THR A 262 0.57 -18.43 13.26
CA THR A 262 0.01 -19.79 13.29
C THR A 262 -1.45 -19.76 13.74
N GLU A 263 -1.73 -19.14 14.88
CA GLU A 263 -3.09 -19.02 15.41
C GLU A 263 -4.00 -18.20 14.49
N LEU A 264 -3.49 -17.09 13.97
CA LEU A 264 -4.26 -16.20 13.09
C LEU A 264 -4.66 -16.91 11.79
N TYR A 265 -3.72 -17.58 11.13
CA TYR A 265 -3.98 -18.28 9.88
C TYR A 265 -4.91 -19.47 10.06
N ARG A 266 -4.86 -20.14 11.22
CA ARG A 266 -5.83 -21.18 11.57
C ARG A 266 -7.27 -20.64 11.62
N ARG A 267 -7.48 -19.49 12.26
CA ARG A 267 -8.81 -18.84 12.29
C ARG A 267 -9.31 -18.44 10.90
N TYR A 268 -8.41 -18.02 10.01
CA TYR A 268 -8.78 -17.73 8.62
C TYR A 268 -9.16 -18.98 7.83
N SER A 269 -8.49 -20.11 8.07
CA SER A 269 -8.89 -21.42 7.53
C SER A 269 -10.31 -21.77 7.98
N GLU A 270 -10.59 -21.69 9.28
CA GLU A 270 -11.91 -21.97 9.85
C GLU A 270 -13.00 -21.08 9.25
N THR A 271 -12.74 -19.78 9.14
CA THR A 271 -13.68 -18.82 8.54
C THR A 271 -13.97 -19.17 7.07
N ALA A 272 -12.94 -19.52 6.30
CA ALA A 272 -13.12 -19.93 4.90
C ALA A 272 -13.91 -21.26 4.78
N GLN A 273 -13.72 -22.21 5.71
CA GLN A 273 -14.54 -23.43 5.76
C GLN A 273 -16.00 -23.12 6.09
N GLU A 274 -16.26 -22.16 6.98
CA GLU A 274 -17.62 -21.72 7.30
C GLU A 274 -18.29 -21.09 6.07
N GLU A 275 -17.59 -20.25 5.32
CA GLU A 275 -18.11 -19.70 4.05
C GLU A 275 -18.41 -20.81 3.03
N ALA A 276 -17.51 -21.80 2.90
CA ALA A 276 -17.75 -22.96 2.04
C ALA A 276 -19.02 -23.74 2.43
N ARG A 277 -19.34 -23.85 3.73
CA ARG A 277 -20.53 -24.57 4.22
C ARG A 277 -21.84 -23.83 3.93
N LYS A 278 -21.80 -22.50 3.77
CA LYS A 278 -22.99 -21.68 3.45
C LYS A 278 -23.39 -21.80 1.99
N LEU A 279 -22.46 -22.21 1.12
CA LEU A 279 -22.66 -22.29 -0.31
C LEU A 279 -23.09 -23.71 -0.73
N PRO A 280 -23.96 -23.83 -1.75
CA PRO A 280 -24.35 -25.13 -2.29
C PRO A 280 -23.16 -25.83 -2.97
N GLU A 281 -23.17 -27.16 -2.99
CA GLU A 281 -22.30 -27.92 -3.91
C GLU A 281 -22.70 -27.58 -5.35
N GLN A 282 -21.72 -27.11 -6.12
CA GLN A 282 -21.83 -26.88 -7.56
C GLN A 282 -21.22 -28.04 -8.32
#